data_AF-A0A2M8NEK1-F1
#
_entry.id   AF-A0A2M8NEK1-F1
#
_cell.length_a   1.000
_cell.length_b   1.000
_cell.length_c   1.000
_cell.angle_alpha   90.00
_cell.angle_beta   90.00
_cell.angle_gamma   90.00
#
_symmetry.space_group_name_H-M   'P 1'
#
loop_
_entity.id
_entity.type
_entity.pdbx_description
1 polymer ?
#
loop_
_entity_poly.entity_id
_entity_poly.type
_entity_poly.pdbx_seq_one_letter_code
_entity_poly.pdbx_strand_id
1 'polypeptide(L)' 'LGAALLGGIGAGIYADAGAALAALRRDVRMVEPEAAQAEHYEVIYQQVFRELYPALRTLHHRLESLKGVH' A
#
# COMPACT_ATOMS: atom_id res chain seq x y z
N LEU A 1 2.63 13.09 -6.98
CA LEU A 1 2.15 12.92 -8.37
C LEU A 1 0.64 13.07 -8.51
N GLY A 2 -0.18 12.39 -7.71
CA GLY A 2 -1.63 12.64 -7.67
C GLY A 2 -1.98 14.12 -7.37
N ALA A 3 -1.27 14.75 -6.44
CA ALA A 3 -1.47 16.16 -6.11
C ALA A 3 -1.15 17.14 -7.27
N ALA A 4 -0.16 16.84 -8.12
CA ALA A 4 0.17 17.67 -9.28
C ALA A 4 -0.88 17.53 -10.40
N LEU A 5 -1.47 16.34 -10.55
CA LEU A 5 -2.56 16.08 -11.49
C LEU A 5 -3.82 16.86 -11.11
N LEU A 6 -4.18 16.84 -9.82
CA LEU A 6 -5.31 17.60 -9.27
C LEU A 6 -5.08 19.11 -9.41
N GLY A 7 -3.85 19.58 -9.23
CA GLY A 7 -3.47 20.96 -9.51
C GLY A 7 -3.61 21.34 -10.99
N GLY A 8 -3.24 20.46 -11.92
CA GLY A 8 -3.41 20.68 -13.36
C GLY A 8 -4.87 20.69 -13.84
N ILE A 9 -5.74 19.90 -13.22
CA ILE A 9 -7.20 19.91 -13.46
C ILE A 9 -7.82 21.20 -12.91
N GLY A 10 -7.44 21.61 -11.70
CA GLY A 10 -7.91 22.88 -11.10
C GLY A 10 -7.41 24.13 -11.82
N ALA A 11 -6.27 24.06 -12.50
CA ALA A 11 -5.69 25.15 -13.29
C ALA A 11 -6.20 25.22 -14.75
N GLY A 12 -7.10 24.31 -15.17
CA GLY A 12 -7.70 24.32 -16.52
C GLY A 12 -6.76 23.89 -17.64
N ILE A 13 -5.63 23.26 -17.33
CA ILE A 13 -4.62 22.81 -18.30
C ILE A 13 -5.04 21.49 -18.99
N TYR A 14 -5.91 20.70 -18.36
CA TYR A 14 -6.50 19.49 -18.92
C TYR A 14 -8.03 19.59 -18.91
N ALA A 15 -8.67 19.35 -20.07
CA ALA A 15 -10.12 19.50 -20.26
C ALA A 15 -10.95 18.48 -19.45
N ASP A 16 -10.36 17.34 -19.13
CA ASP A 16 -10.97 16.29 -18.32
C ASP A 16 -9.89 15.40 -17.65
N ALA A 17 -10.32 14.60 -16.67
CA ALA A 17 -9.45 13.68 -15.92
C ALA A 17 -8.85 12.57 -16.81
N GLY A 18 -9.52 12.19 -17.89
CA GLY A 18 -9.06 11.18 -18.85
C GLY A 18 -7.89 11.66 -19.69
N ALA A 19 -7.89 12.92 -20.14
CA ALA A 19 -6.80 13.56 -20.87
C ALA A 19 -5.54 13.72 -19.99
N ALA A 20 -5.72 14.07 -18.72
CA ALA A 20 -4.62 14.12 -17.74
C ALA A 20 -4.02 12.73 -17.47
N LEU A 21 -4.86 11.68 -17.37
CA LEU A 21 -4.43 10.29 -17.22
C LEU A 21 -3.73 9.74 -18.47
N ALA A 22 -4.18 10.12 -19.67
CA ALA A 22 -3.56 9.71 -20.94
C ALA A 22 -2.18 10.35 -21.16
N ALA A 23 -2.02 11.62 -20.78
CA ALA A 23 -0.71 12.28 -20.74
C ALA A 23 0.20 11.66 -19.65
N LEU A 24 -0.41 11.13 -18.59
CA LEU A 24 0.26 10.37 -17.54
C LEU A 24 0.36 8.87 -17.87
N ARG A 25 0.50 8.50 -19.16
CA ARG A 25 0.95 7.15 -19.55
C ARG A 25 2.38 6.95 -19.03
N ARG A 26 2.47 6.60 -17.75
CA ARG A 26 3.60 5.90 -17.17
C ARG A 26 3.70 4.57 -17.89
N ASP A 27 4.92 4.14 -18.17
CA ASP A 27 5.25 2.75 -18.41
C ASP A 27 4.83 1.95 -17.17
N VAL A 28 3.57 1.54 -17.15
CA VAL A 28 3.05 0.66 -16.12
C VAL A 28 3.64 -0.71 -16.44
N ARG A 29 4.70 -1.06 -15.71
CA ARG A 29 5.21 -2.42 -15.73
C ARG A 29 4.14 -3.29 -15.09
N MET A 30 3.47 -4.07 -15.92
CA MET A 30 2.57 -5.13 -15.45
C MET A 30 3.44 -6.18 -14.78
N VAL A 31 3.24 -6.37 -13.47
CA VAL A 31 3.87 -7.45 -12.71
C VAL A 31 2.81 -8.52 -12.55
N GLU A 32 2.92 -9.58 -13.34
CA GLU A 32 2.05 -10.74 -13.21
C GLU A 32 2.49 -11.58 -12.00
N PRO A 33 1.53 -12.13 -11.23
CA PRO A 33 1.87 -13.02 -10.13
C PRO A 33 2.47 -14.31 -10.69
N GLU A 34 3.72 -14.58 -10.33
CA GLU A 34 4.34 -15.88 -10.60
C GLU A 34 3.81 -16.92 -9.60
N ALA A 35 3.12 -17.95 -10.09
CA ALA A 35 2.42 -18.93 -9.25
C ALA A 35 3.34 -19.58 -8.19
N ALA A 36 4.58 -19.91 -8.57
CA ALA A 36 5.57 -20.47 -7.65
C ALA A 36 6.00 -19.49 -6.54
N GLN A 37 6.02 -18.18 -6.82
CA GLN A 37 6.30 -17.17 -5.79
C GLN A 37 5.09 -16.96 -4.88
N ALA A 38 3.87 -16.96 -5.44
CA ALA A 38 2.65 -16.84 -4.66
C ALA A 38 2.48 -17.97 -3.62
N GLU A 39 2.75 -19.22 -4.01
CA GLU A 39 2.72 -20.36 -3.09
C GLU A 39 3.78 -20.24 -1.98
N HIS A 40 4.98 -19.80 -2.31
CA HIS A 40 6.04 -19.60 -1.32
C HIS A 40 5.68 -18.50 -0.30
N TYR A 41 5.14 -17.38 -0.77
CA TYR A 41 4.66 -16.30 0.11
C TYR A 41 3.47 -16.73 0.96
N GLU A 42 2.57 -17.56 0.44
CA GLU A 42 1.44 -18.12 1.18
C GLU A 42 1.95 -18.96 2.36
N VAL A 43 2.93 -19.84 2.14
CA VAL A 43 3.53 -20.65 3.22
C VAL A 43 4.12 -19.77 4.32
N ILE A 44 4.86 -18.72 3.95
CA ILE A 44 5.46 -17.79 4.93
C ILE A 44 4.37 -17.04 5.69
N TYR A 45 3.32 -16.57 4.99
CA TYR A 45 2.19 -15.91 5.63
C TYR A 45 1.53 -16.82 6.66
N GLN A 46 1.23 -18.06 6.26
CA GLN A 46 0.52 -19.03 7.08
C GLN A 46 1.31 -19.46 8.31
N GLN A 47 2.61 -19.74 8.15
CA GLN A 47 3.44 -20.31 9.21
C GLN A 47 4.09 -19.27 10.12
N VAL A 48 4.32 -18.04 9.64
CA VAL A 48 5.09 -17.04 10.39
C VAL A 48 4.23 -15.83 10.71
N PHE A 49 3.73 -15.12 9.70
CA PHE A 49 3.09 -13.82 9.91
C PHE A 49 1.74 -13.92 10.64
N ARG A 50 0.95 -14.97 10.38
CA ARG A 50 -0.32 -15.21 11.06
C ARG A 50 -0.18 -15.35 12.57
N GLU A 51 0.90 -15.97 13.05
CA GLU A 51 1.15 -16.16 14.47
C GLU A 51 1.93 -14.99 15.09
N LEU A 52 2.84 -14.39 14.33
CA LEU A 52 3.66 -13.27 14.78
C LEU A 52 2.84 -12.01 15.08
N TYR A 53 1.83 -11.71 14.25
CA TYR A 53 1.00 -10.52 14.41
C TYR A 53 0.28 -10.43 15.77
N PRO A 54 -0.48 -11.44 16.23
CA PRO A 54 -1.16 -11.39 17.53
C PRO A 54 -0.17 -11.33 18.72
N ALA A 55 1.00 -11.97 18.61
CA ALA A 55 2.06 -11.88 19.61
C ALA A 55 2.58 -10.43 19.75
N LEU A 56 2.93 -9.80 18.63
CA LEU A 56 3.38 -8.40 18.62
C LEU A 56 2.29 -7.43 19.06
N ARG A 57 1.04 -7.63 18.61
CA ARG A 57 -0.12 -6.81 19.01
C ARG A 57 -0.27 -6.78 20.53
N THR A 58 -0.14 -7.93 21.19
CA THR A 58 -0.27 -8.03 22.65
C THR A 58 0.84 -7.26 23.36
N LEU A 59 2.07 -7.36 22.88
CA LEU A 59 3.20 -6.62 23.45
C LEU A 59 3.06 -5.10 23.26
N HIS A 60 2.61 -4.67 22.07
CA HIS A 60 2.35 -3.25 21.82
C HIS A 60 1.23 -2.70 22.71
N HIS A 61 0.12 -3.43 22.90
CA HIS A 61 -0.94 -3.00 23.83
C HIS A 61 -0.44 -2.86 25.26
N ARG A 62 0.43 -3.79 25.71
CA ARG A 62 1.06 -3.68 27.04
C ARG A 62 1.96 -2.45 27.14
N LEU A 63 2.79 -2.18 26.13
CA LEU A 63 3.63 -0.98 26.10
C LEU A 63 2.80 0.30 26.12
N GLU A 64 1.73 0.39 25.34
CA GLU A 64 0.84 1.56 25.35
C GLU A 64 0.15 1.73 26.71
N SER A 65 -0.29 0.64 27.34
CA SER A 65 -0.87 0.69 28.69
C SER A 65 0.11 1.20 29.75
N LEU A 66 1.41 0.96 29.59
CA LEU A 66 2.45 1.44 30.49
C LEU A 66 2.83 2.90 30.24
N LYS A 67 2.79 3.35 28.97
CA LYS A 67 3.08 4.75 28.60
C LYS A 67 2.01 5.73 29.09
N GLY A 68 0.76 5.28 29.24
CA GLY A 68 -0.36 6.09 29.73
C GLY A 68 -0.47 6.23 31.25
N VAL A 69 0.50 5.72 32.03
CA VAL A 69 0.52 5.77 33.52
C VAL A 69 1.40 6.94 34.03
N HIS A 70 1.74 7.90 33.16
CA HIS A 70 2.37 9.18 33.50
C HIS A 70 1.47 10.33 33.11
#